data_AF-I0X9Z5-F1
#
_entry.id   AF-I0X9Z5-F1
#
_cell.length_a   1.000
_cell.length_b   1.000
_cell.length_c   1.000
_cell.angle_alpha   90.00
_cell.angle_beta   90.00
_cell.angle_gamma   90.00
#
_symmetry.space_group_name_H-M   'P 1'
#
loop_
_entity.id
_entity.type
_entity.pdbx_description
1 polymer ?
#
loop_
_entity_poly.entity_id
_entity_poly.type
_entity_poly.pdbx_seq_one_letter_code
_entity_poly.pdbx_strand_id
1 'polypeptide(L)'
;MNKEFESFKKLSCIQLACSALFTLLLINFSLDISMLAFPLALAFSGILAFLLYNKIFKETDGSKAMAVLKLIQYLPYFLLICFILRRAGKNGTPYFLDLVTVLLWAVIFVTSLMLSNKMNEKHIKKLTEGWTIKPEFKKPKGAGRIAYEVIDWLDALIWAIFTVMLFQIFVFQLYEIPSESMVPTFLIKDRVIVSKIDCGPKFPLTNIGLPDFRKYKRGQTIVLRNPHYSLDRKSEVKTVTSQLIYMLTFMTVNLNRDADGELKADPLVKRICGVPGEQLVMQDGKLYARTKNHDFEEVILDNKFASWNLNDLQQGIKKKVQTFPLSASEYEQMVSFEEYRRNYDLTVAEFRAKEIVRNLQLITSGETAAKIKSSESFKAPSLFEYTLFSTASETAYNIITKKDGLKWFSDFMTSWTASKNKERDLYAESNYRLNVMAKIAFGNIVLRTAELQLSKAGKESWSKDSVLSENYELAQKLNWYIQSLLDERNMPVFPANDENGNPQYIPNNCYFMMGDNRFNSLDLRHSYEQTEKPLTPDDKNAITYYSMMAPQYVNKRYIIGKPVYRFWPATRRGKV
;
A
#
# COMPACT_ATOMS: atom_id res chain seq x y z
N MET A 1 56.28 23.78 -15.17
CA MET A 1 55.25 22.77 -14.83
C MET A 1 54.10 22.88 -15.83
N ASN A 2 53.59 21.77 -16.36
CA ASN A 2 52.59 21.76 -17.44
C ASN A 2 51.24 22.39 -16.99
N LYS A 3 50.56 23.15 -17.87
CA LYS A 3 49.21 23.72 -17.63
C LYS A 3 48.19 22.66 -17.21
N GLU A 4 48.30 21.44 -17.73
CA GLU A 4 47.45 20.31 -17.35
C GLU A 4 47.66 19.86 -15.90
N PHE A 5 48.90 19.90 -15.41
CA PHE A 5 49.22 19.55 -14.03
C PHE A 5 48.72 20.60 -13.04
N GLU A 6 48.80 21.89 -13.40
CA GLU A 6 48.20 22.97 -12.60
C GLU A 6 46.67 22.87 -12.55
N SER A 7 46.02 22.54 -13.68
CA SER A 7 44.58 22.28 -13.71
C SER A 7 44.20 21.09 -12.83
N PHE A 8 44.95 19.98 -12.92
CA PHE A 8 44.75 18.81 -12.07
C PHE A 8 44.90 19.14 -10.59
N LYS A 9 45.99 19.84 -10.20
CA LYS A 9 46.25 20.25 -8.83
C LYS A 9 45.12 21.09 -8.26
N LYS A 10 44.64 22.10 -9.00
CA LYS A 10 43.50 22.93 -8.58
C LYS A 10 42.24 22.09 -8.36
N LEU A 11 41.91 21.20 -9.29
CA LEU A 11 40.72 20.35 -9.21
C LEU A 11 40.79 19.36 -8.03
N SER A 12 41.97 18.78 -7.78
CA SER A 12 42.22 17.93 -6.61
C SER A 12 42.15 18.71 -5.29
N CYS A 13 42.64 19.95 -5.24
CA CYS A 13 42.50 20.81 -4.05
C CYS A 13 41.02 21.09 -3.75
N ILE A 14 40.20 21.36 -4.78
CA ILE A 14 38.74 21.53 -4.63
C ILE A 14 38.12 20.25 -4.07
N GLN A 15 38.42 19.09 -4.66
CA GLN A 15 37.90 17.80 -4.19
C GLN A 15 38.28 17.52 -2.74
N LEU A 16 39.55 17.74 -2.36
CA LEU A 16 40.03 17.53 -0.99
C LEU A 16 39.36 18.48 0.00
N ALA A 17 39.20 19.76 -0.35
CA ALA A 17 38.49 20.73 0.48
C ALA A 17 37.03 20.32 0.69
N CYS A 18 36.32 19.94 -0.38
CA CYS A 18 34.95 19.44 -0.28
C CYS A 18 34.87 18.14 0.53
N SER A 19 35.81 17.21 0.37
CA SER A 19 35.88 15.94 1.12
C SER A 19 36.14 16.18 2.60
N ALA A 20 37.00 17.14 2.94
CA ALA A 20 37.27 17.53 4.32
C ALA A 20 36.02 18.14 4.97
N LEU A 21 35.37 19.09 4.30
CA LEU A 21 34.10 19.67 4.76
C LEU A 21 33.01 18.62 4.90
N PHE A 22 32.86 17.73 3.92
CA PHE A 22 31.92 16.61 3.97
C PHE A 22 32.17 15.73 5.19
N THR A 23 33.44 15.36 5.43
CA THR A 23 33.85 14.54 6.56
C THR A 23 33.51 15.22 7.89
N LEU A 24 33.82 16.51 8.04
CA LEU A 24 33.48 17.28 9.25
C LEU A 24 31.97 17.32 9.52
N LEU A 25 31.16 17.44 8.47
CA LEU A 25 29.71 17.39 8.60
C LEU A 25 29.20 16.02 9.08
N LEU A 26 30.01 14.95 9.01
CA LEU A 26 29.61 13.63 9.51
C LEU A 26 29.77 13.45 11.02
N ILE A 27 30.40 14.40 11.72
CA ILE A 27 30.58 14.31 13.18
C ILE A 27 29.20 14.17 13.84
N ASN A 28 29.06 13.12 14.64
CA ASN A 28 27.89 12.89 15.46
C ASN A 28 28.34 12.41 16.84
N PHE A 29 27.68 12.93 17.88
CA PHE A 29 28.02 12.66 19.28
C PHE A 29 27.11 11.59 19.92
N SER A 30 26.24 10.94 19.14
CA SER A 30 25.41 9.84 19.65
C SER A 30 26.19 8.53 19.74
N LEU A 31 26.02 7.82 20.87
CA LEU A 31 26.54 6.46 21.11
C LEU A 31 25.74 5.40 20.34
N ASP A 32 25.86 5.42 19.01
CA ASP A 32 25.27 4.43 18.10
C ASP A 32 26.12 4.25 16.83
N ILE A 33 25.63 3.45 15.87
CA ILE A 33 26.35 3.10 14.63
C ILE A 33 26.78 4.33 13.81
N SER A 34 26.10 5.46 13.95
CA SER A 34 26.41 6.67 13.20
C SER A 34 27.76 7.29 13.59
N MET A 35 28.27 6.98 14.79
CA MET A 35 29.56 7.49 15.26
C MET A 35 30.74 6.95 14.43
N LEU A 36 30.56 5.81 13.75
CA LEU A 36 31.56 5.23 12.86
C LEU A 36 31.72 5.99 11.54
N ALA A 37 30.74 6.80 11.14
CA ALA A 37 30.76 7.48 9.85
C ALA A 37 31.94 8.45 9.71
N PHE A 38 32.20 9.26 10.74
CA PHE A 38 33.28 10.24 10.77
C PHE A 38 34.69 9.61 10.69
N PRO A 39 35.09 8.67 11.59
CA PRO A 39 36.44 8.11 11.56
C PRO A 39 36.73 7.35 10.27
N LEU A 40 35.72 6.67 9.70
CA LEU A 40 35.87 6.00 8.40
C LEU A 40 36.12 7.00 7.27
N ALA A 41 35.29 8.05 7.16
CA ALA A 41 35.46 9.08 6.14
C ALA A 41 36.77 9.85 6.30
N LEU A 42 37.20 10.11 7.54
CA LEU A 42 38.46 10.77 7.85
C LEU A 42 39.66 9.92 7.45
N ALA A 43 39.64 8.62 7.75
CA ALA A 43 40.71 7.70 7.35
C ALA A 43 40.84 7.64 5.82
N PHE A 44 39.74 7.46 5.10
CA PHE A 44 39.76 7.37 3.63
C PHE A 44 40.20 8.69 2.98
N SER A 45 39.60 9.81 3.38
CA SER A 45 39.95 11.13 2.87
C SER A 45 41.38 11.53 3.24
N GLY A 46 41.84 11.17 4.43
CA GLY A 46 43.18 11.44 4.93
C GLY A 46 44.26 10.68 4.15
N ILE A 47 44.05 9.40 3.86
CA ILE A 47 44.96 8.61 3.03
C ILE A 47 45.07 9.20 1.62
N LEU A 48 43.93 9.57 1.01
CA LEU A 48 43.91 10.21 -0.29
C LEU A 48 44.66 11.56 -0.28
N ALA A 49 44.41 12.41 0.72
CA ALA A 49 45.08 13.69 0.88
C ALA A 49 46.60 13.52 1.07
N PHE A 50 47.02 12.57 1.90
CA PHE A 50 48.42 12.26 2.15
C PHE A 50 49.14 11.82 0.88
N LEU A 51 48.57 10.89 0.11
CA LEU A 51 49.18 10.40 -1.12
C LEU A 51 49.19 11.46 -2.23
N LEU A 52 48.11 12.24 -2.39
CA LEU A 52 48.08 13.35 -3.35
C LEU A 52 49.13 14.42 -3.02
N TYR A 53 49.21 14.85 -1.77
CA TYR A 53 50.12 15.92 -1.38
C TYR A 53 51.59 15.48 -1.40
N ASN A 54 51.93 14.40 -0.70
CA ASN A 54 53.33 13.99 -0.55
C ASN A 54 53.89 13.38 -1.84
N LYS A 55 53.16 12.42 -2.44
CA LYS A 55 53.67 11.69 -3.60
C LYS A 55 53.47 12.43 -4.91
N ILE A 56 52.27 12.94 -5.17
CA ILE A 56 51.96 13.55 -6.48
C ILE A 56 52.37 15.03 -6.54
N PHE A 57 52.01 15.86 -5.55
CA PHE A 57 52.27 17.31 -5.63
C PHE A 57 53.67 17.73 -5.22
N LYS A 58 54.23 17.14 -4.15
CA LYS A 58 55.54 17.52 -3.62
C LYS A 58 56.68 16.75 -4.30
N GLU A 59 56.60 15.43 -4.34
CA GLU A 59 57.67 14.57 -4.87
C GLU A 59 57.59 14.39 -6.39
N THR A 60 56.44 14.67 -7.01
CA THR A 60 56.15 14.38 -8.43
C THR A 60 56.48 12.92 -8.80
N ASP A 61 56.22 12.00 -7.86
CA ASP A 61 56.49 10.58 -7.98
C ASP A 61 55.24 9.83 -8.48
N GLY A 62 55.33 9.30 -9.70
CA GLY A 62 54.29 8.51 -10.34
C GLY A 62 54.11 7.10 -9.79
N SER A 63 54.98 6.61 -8.88
CA SER A 63 54.93 5.24 -8.35
C SER A 63 53.59 4.89 -7.68
N LYS A 64 52.92 5.87 -7.07
CA LYS A 64 51.62 5.71 -6.40
C LYS A 64 50.44 6.28 -7.19
N ALA A 65 50.64 6.69 -8.44
CA ALA A 65 49.58 7.30 -9.25
C ALA A 65 48.36 6.38 -9.44
N MET A 66 48.57 5.06 -9.60
CA MET A 66 47.49 4.09 -9.73
C MET A 66 46.65 3.99 -8.45
N ALA A 67 47.30 3.96 -7.27
CA ALA A 67 46.60 3.93 -5.99
C ALA A 67 45.77 5.20 -5.78
N VAL A 68 46.32 6.37 -6.13
CA VAL A 68 45.60 7.65 -6.09
C VAL A 68 44.41 7.65 -7.04
N LEU A 69 44.57 7.16 -8.27
CA LEU A 69 43.47 7.03 -9.23
C LEU A 69 42.33 6.19 -8.66
N LYS A 70 42.63 5.02 -8.09
CA LYS A 70 41.61 4.15 -7.47
C LYS A 70 40.93 4.82 -6.28
N LEU A 71 41.67 5.48 -5.40
CA LEU A 71 41.08 6.22 -4.28
C LEU A 71 40.16 7.35 -4.75
N ILE A 72 40.51 8.08 -5.82
CA ILE A 72 39.66 9.11 -6.43
C ILE A 72 38.38 8.50 -7.01
N GLN A 73 38.49 7.34 -7.67
CA GLN A 73 37.34 6.61 -8.22
C GLN A 73 36.38 6.14 -7.13
N TYR A 74 36.90 5.62 -6.02
CA TYR A 74 36.08 5.06 -4.92
C TYR A 74 35.57 6.10 -3.92
N LEU A 75 36.20 7.28 -3.85
CA LEU A 75 35.86 8.33 -2.89
C LEU A 75 34.36 8.64 -2.80
N PRO A 76 33.62 8.94 -3.89
CA PRO A 76 32.22 9.31 -3.77
C PRO A 76 31.35 8.15 -3.26
N TYR A 77 31.66 6.91 -3.63
CA TYR A 77 30.92 5.74 -3.18
C TYR A 77 31.13 5.50 -1.68
N PHE A 78 32.38 5.61 -1.23
CA PHE A 78 32.73 5.44 0.18
C PHE A 78 32.09 6.53 1.05
N LEU A 79 32.14 7.79 0.60
CA LEU A 79 31.49 8.89 1.31
C LEU A 79 29.96 8.76 1.33
N LEU A 80 29.34 8.21 0.29
CA LEU A 80 27.91 7.89 0.30
C LEU A 80 27.57 6.84 1.37
N ILE A 81 28.39 5.79 1.53
CA ILE A 81 28.23 4.81 2.61
C ILE A 81 28.34 5.50 3.97
N CYS A 82 29.35 6.34 4.19
CA CYS A 82 29.50 7.09 5.43
C CYS A 82 28.30 8.00 5.71
N PHE A 83 27.73 8.64 4.68
CA PHE A 83 26.49 9.42 4.82
C PHE A 83 25.30 8.56 5.26
N ILE A 84 25.11 7.39 4.67
CA ILE A 84 24.04 6.46 5.04
C ILE A 84 24.24 5.95 6.47
N LEU A 85 25.47 5.55 6.83
CA LEU A 85 25.83 5.11 8.19
C LEU A 85 25.51 6.18 9.22
N ARG A 86 25.84 7.44 8.92
CA ARG A 86 25.51 8.56 9.79
C ARG A 86 24.00 8.71 10.00
N ARG A 87 23.21 8.65 8.91
CA ARG A 87 21.74 8.75 8.97
C ARG A 87 21.08 7.54 9.63
N ALA A 88 21.76 6.39 9.65
CA ALA A 88 21.28 5.17 10.27
C ALA A 88 21.27 5.20 11.81
N GLY A 89 21.83 6.24 12.44
CA GLY A 89 21.73 6.49 13.88
C GLY A 89 20.29 6.70 14.37
N LYS A 90 20.11 6.64 15.69
CA LYS A 90 18.82 6.82 16.37
C LYS A 90 18.24 8.22 16.13
N ASN A 91 19.11 9.23 16.07
CA ASN A 91 18.72 10.63 15.97
C ASN A 91 18.77 11.13 14.52
N GLY A 92 17.87 12.04 14.15
CA GLY A 92 17.90 12.70 12.85
C GLY A 92 18.96 13.76 12.75
N THR A 93 19.35 14.07 11.53
CA THR A 93 20.12 15.27 11.21
C THR A 93 19.16 16.34 10.63
N PRO A 94 19.41 17.62 10.93
CA PRO A 94 18.64 18.71 10.35
C PRO A 94 18.68 18.70 8.81
N TYR A 95 17.57 19.06 8.17
CA TYR A 95 17.45 19.09 6.71
C TYR A 95 18.56 19.89 6.03
N PHE A 96 18.89 21.08 6.56
CA PHE A 96 19.93 21.94 6.00
C PHE A 96 21.31 21.26 5.98
N LEU A 97 21.63 20.51 7.03
CA LEU A 97 22.90 19.81 7.14
C LEU A 97 23.00 18.72 6.05
N ASP A 98 21.94 17.91 5.91
CA ASP A 98 21.87 16.91 4.85
C ASP A 98 21.97 17.53 3.46
N LEU A 99 21.35 18.69 3.25
CA LEU A 99 21.37 19.40 1.97
C LEU A 99 22.80 19.79 1.60
N VAL A 100 23.53 20.42 2.52
CA VAL A 100 24.93 20.81 2.31
C VAL A 100 25.79 19.58 2.07
N THR A 101 25.58 18.50 2.83
CA THR A 101 26.34 17.24 2.69
C THR A 101 26.11 16.60 1.32
N VAL A 102 24.87 16.57 0.83
CA VAL A 102 24.52 16.06 -0.50
C VAL A 102 25.12 16.94 -1.61
N LEU A 103 25.09 18.27 -1.48
CA LEU A 103 25.70 19.17 -2.44
C LEU A 103 27.22 18.97 -2.53
N LEU A 104 27.89 18.85 -1.38
CA LEU A 104 29.31 18.52 -1.32
C LEU A 104 29.60 17.16 -1.96
N TRP A 105 28.77 16.15 -1.71
CA TRP A 105 28.89 14.84 -2.35
C TRP A 105 28.78 14.93 -3.87
N ALA A 106 27.83 15.72 -4.40
CA ALA A 106 27.67 15.91 -5.84
C ALA A 106 28.91 16.56 -6.47
N VAL A 107 29.50 17.57 -5.80
CA VAL A 107 30.76 18.19 -6.23
C VAL A 107 31.90 17.16 -6.21
N ILE A 108 32.01 16.35 -5.15
CA ILE A 108 33.02 15.28 -5.05
C ILE A 108 32.83 14.24 -6.16
N PHE A 109 31.59 13.85 -6.46
CA PHE A 109 31.29 12.89 -7.52
C PHE A 109 31.73 13.41 -8.90
N VAL A 110 31.36 14.65 -9.25
CA VAL A 110 31.74 15.27 -10.54
C VAL A 110 33.25 15.46 -10.63
N THR A 111 33.89 15.97 -9.58
CA THR A 111 35.34 16.17 -9.56
C THR A 111 36.10 14.84 -9.61
N SER A 112 35.60 13.78 -8.95
CA SER A 112 36.12 12.41 -9.07
C SER A 112 36.09 11.90 -10.49
N LEU A 113 34.99 12.11 -11.24
CA LEU A 113 34.88 11.70 -12.64
C LEU A 113 35.89 12.46 -13.52
N MET A 114 36.00 13.77 -13.35
CA MET A 114 36.93 14.63 -14.10
C MET A 114 38.40 14.27 -13.81
N LEU A 115 38.76 14.08 -12.54
CA LEU A 115 40.11 13.71 -12.13
C LEU A 115 40.48 12.30 -12.58
N SER A 116 39.54 11.35 -12.47
CA SER A 116 39.74 9.99 -12.98
C SER A 116 40.03 10.01 -14.48
N ASN A 117 39.30 10.82 -15.25
CA ASN A 117 39.55 10.94 -16.69
C ASN A 117 40.93 11.55 -17.01
N LYS A 118 41.39 12.54 -16.24
CA LYS A 118 42.72 13.15 -16.39
C LYS A 118 43.87 12.20 -16.02
N MET A 119 43.66 11.34 -15.02
CA MET A 119 44.65 10.36 -14.55
C MET A 119 44.57 9.00 -15.28
N ASN A 120 43.61 8.81 -16.18
CA ASN A 120 43.54 7.60 -16.99
C ASN A 120 44.80 7.41 -17.84
N GLU A 121 45.16 6.15 -18.11
CA GLU A 121 46.38 5.74 -18.84
C GLU A 121 46.60 6.50 -20.15
N LYS A 122 45.51 6.85 -20.86
CA LYS A 122 45.54 7.60 -22.12
C LYS A 122 45.95 9.06 -21.97
N HIS A 123 45.59 9.71 -20.85
CA HIS A 123 45.78 11.15 -20.62
C HIS A 123 46.91 11.46 -19.64
N ILE A 124 47.30 10.49 -18.81
CA ILE A 124 48.29 10.66 -17.75
C ILE A 124 49.68 11.06 -18.29
N LYS A 125 50.01 10.72 -19.55
CA LYS A 125 51.27 11.11 -20.20
C LYS A 125 51.43 12.63 -20.25
N LYS A 126 50.36 13.37 -20.59
CA LYS A 126 50.35 14.84 -20.60
C LYS A 126 50.45 15.42 -19.19
N LEU A 127 49.85 14.73 -18.21
CA LEU A 127 49.87 15.15 -16.80
C LEU A 127 51.25 14.99 -16.14
N THR A 128 52.01 13.98 -16.57
CA THR A 128 53.29 13.53 -15.99
C THR A 128 54.53 14.08 -16.70
N GLU A 129 54.33 15.03 -17.62
CA GLU A 129 55.44 15.72 -18.29
C GLU A 129 56.29 16.48 -17.27
N GLY A 130 57.53 16.04 -17.09
CA GLY A 130 58.48 16.62 -16.13
C GLY A 130 58.45 16.03 -14.73
N TRP A 131 57.76 14.90 -14.51
CA TRP A 131 57.81 14.16 -13.23
C TRP A 131 59.13 13.40 -13.07
N THR A 132 59.62 13.32 -11.83
CA THR A 132 60.87 12.63 -11.46
C THR A 132 60.80 11.14 -11.73
N ILE A 133 59.65 10.51 -11.42
CA ILE A 133 59.36 9.11 -11.67
C ILE A 133 58.07 9.04 -12.48
N LYS A 134 58.15 8.46 -13.68
CA LYS A 134 56.96 8.26 -14.52
C LYS A 134 56.12 7.11 -13.95
N PRO A 135 54.77 7.20 -13.98
CA PRO A 135 53.92 6.10 -13.54
C PRO A 135 54.13 4.88 -14.44
N GLU A 136 54.45 3.73 -13.85
CA GLU A 136 54.57 2.47 -14.57
C GLU A 136 53.24 1.69 -14.50
N PHE A 137 52.65 1.42 -15.66
CA PHE A 137 51.49 0.52 -15.81
C PHE A 137 51.92 -0.90 -16.18
N LYS A 138 53.06 -1.36 -15.65
CA LYS A 138 53.60 -2.67 -16.02
C LYS A 138 52.87 -3.78 -15.25
N LYS A 139 52.24 -4.70 -15.98
CA LYS A 139 51.71 -5.93 -15.40
C LYS A 139 52.87 -6.76 -14.85
N PRO A 140 52.79 -7.27 -13.60
CA PRO A 140 53.83 -8.15 -13.06
C PRO A 140 53.97 -9.42 -13.92
N LYS A 141 55.18 -9.98 -13.98
CA LYS A 141 55.50 -11.21 -14.72
C LYS A 141 55.48 -12.43 -13.79
N GLY A 142 55.28 -13.64 -14.34
CA GLY A 142 55.31 -14.90 -13.58
C GLY A 142 54.09 -15.09 -12.66
N ALA A 143 54.26 -15.73 -11.50
CA ALA A 143 53.18 -16.00 -10.55
C ALA A 143 52.45 -14.73 -10.05
N GLY A 144 53.16 -13.60 -9.97
CA GLY A 144 52.57 -12.29 -9.63
C GLY A 144 51.57 -11.78 -10.66
N ARG A 145 51.63 -12.25 -11.92
CA ARG A 145 50.66 -11.92 -12.97
C ARG A 145 49.27 -12.43 -12.63
N ILE A 146 49.17 -13.66 -12.11
CA ILE A 146 47.90 -14.29 -11.75
C ILE A 146 47.25 -13.50 -10.60
N ALA A 147 48.02 -13.17 -9.56
CA ALA A 147 47.54 -12.37 -8.45
C ALA A 147 47.06 -10.97 -8.90
N TYR A 148 47.80 -10.32 -9.80
CA TYR A 148 47.41 -9.04 -10.38
C TYR A 148 46.12 -9.15 -11.20
N GLU A 149 46.00 -10.16 -12.07
CA GLU A 149 44.80 -10.38 -12.87
C GLU A 149 43.58 -10.64 -11.97
N VAL A 150 43.72 -11.43 -10.90
CA VAL A 150 42.65 -11.66 -9.92
C VAL A 150 42.23 -10.37 -9.21
N ILE A 151 43.19 -9.55 -8.78
CA ILE A 151 42.91 -8.25 -8.13
C ILE A 151 42.22 -7.29 -9.10
N ASP A 152 42.65 -7.26 -10.36
CA ASP A 152 42.07 -6.40 -11.41
C ASP A 152 40.62 -6.80 -11.72
N TRP A 153 40.34 -8.11 -11.79
CA TRP A 153 38.97 -8.64 -11.91
C TRP A 153 38.11 -8.33 -10.67
N LEU A 154 38.67 -8.47 -9.47
CA LEU A 154 37.98 -8.14 -8.22
C LEU A 154 37.64 -6.65 -8.16
N ASP A 155 38.59 -5.79 -8.51
CA ASP A 155 38.41 -4.34 -8.55
C ASP A 155 37.33 -3.94 -9.58
N ALA A 156 37.36 -4.52 -10.78
CA ALA A 156 36.32 -4.31 -11.78
C ALA A 156 34.93 -4.76 -11.28
N LEU A 157 34.84 -5.89 -10.57
CA LEU A 157 33.61 -6.38 -9.97
C LEU A 157 33.10 -5.42 -8.88
N ILE A 158 33.96 -4.97 -7.97
CA ILE A 158 33.62 -4.01 -6.90
C ILE A 158 33.11 -2.70 -7.50
N TRP A 159 33.81 -2.17 -8.50
CA TRP A 159 33.39 -0.96 -9.21
C TRP A 159 32.02 -1.13 -9.89
N ALA A 160 31.78 -2.29 -10.52
CA ALA A 160 30.49 -2.60 -11.13
C ALA A 160 29.36 -2.65 -10.08
N ILE A 161 29.59 -3.29 -8.93
CA ILE A 161 28.61 -3.35 -7.82
C ILE A 161 28.24 -1.94 -7.35
N PHE A 162 29.24 -1.09 -7.09
CA PHE A 162 29.01 0.29 -6.65
C PHE A 162 28.26 1.13 -7.68
N THR A 163 28.61 0.98 -8.96
CA THR A 163 27.93 1.65 -10.06
C THR A 163 26.47 1.21 -10.14
N VAL A 164 26.21 -0.10 -10.14
CA VAL A 164 24.85 -0.67 -10.15
C VAL A 164 24.05 -0.19 -8.94
N MET A 165 24.66 -0.11 -7.76
CA MET A 165 24.01 0.41 -6.56
C MET A 165 23.57 1.88 -6.73
N LEU A 166 24.39 2.75 -7.33
CA LEU A 166 23.97 4.12 -7.66
C LEU A 166 22.80 4.14 -8.64
N PHE A 167 22.85 3.32 -9.70
CA PHE A 167 21.74 3.19 -10.63
C PHE A 167 20.45 2.71 -9.94
N GLN A 168 20.56 1.82 -8.96
CA GLN A 168 19.40 1.33 -8.20
C GLN A 168 18.84 2.33 -7.19
N ILE A 169 19.69 3.18 -6.62
CA ILE A 169 19.26 4.26 -5.74
C ILE A 169 18.52 5.33 -6.55
N PHE A 170 19.09 5.76 -7.69
CA PHE A 170 18.62 6.98 -8.39
C PHE A 170 17.82 6.75 -9.68
N VAL A 171 18.01 5.65 -10.39
CA VAL A 171 17.55 5.50 -11.78
C VAL A 171 16.48 4.43 -11.92
N PHE A 172 16.83 3.16 -11.71
CA PHE A 172 15.93 2.02 -11.88
C PHE A 172 16.14 0.97 -10.80
N GLN A 173 15.07 0.43 -10.23
CA GLN A 173 15.14 -0.67 -9.29
C GLN A 173 14.28 -1.85 -9.75
N LEU A 174 14.80 -3.06 -9.56
CA LEU A 174 14.06 -4.30 -9.80
C LEU A 174 13.28 -4.70 -8.53
N TYR A 175 12.00 -5.00 -8.69
CA TYR A 175 11.13 -5.52 -7.64
C TYR A 175 10.48 -6.82 -8.07
N GLU A 176 10.27 -7.74 -7.14
CA GLU A 176 9.46 -8.94 -7.34
C GLU A 176 8.07 -8.71 -6.77
N ILE A 177 7.02 -9.15 -7.48
CA ILE A 177 5.62 -9.02 -7.06
C ILE A 177 5.27 -10.15 -6.08
N PRO A 178 4.98 -9.83 -4.80
CA PRO A 178 4.75 -10.87 -3.79
C PRO A 178 3.29 -11.31 -3.71
N SER A 179 2.32 -10.48 -4.15
CA SER A 179 0.89 -10.69 -3.91
C SER A 179 0.02 -10.66 -5.17
N GLU A 180 -1.22 -11.13 -5.05
CA GLU A 180 -2.20 -11.24 -6.15
C GLU A 180 -3.03 -9.97 -6.40
N SER A 181 -2.78 -8.89 -5.65
CA SER A 181 -3.59 -7.68 -5.73
C SER A 181 -3.58 -7.03 -7.12
N MET A 182 -2.58 -7.31 -7.96
CA MET A 182 -2.45 -6.76 -9.31
C MET A 182 -2.82 -7.75 -10.43
N VAL A 183 -3.38 -8.92 -10.10
CA VAL A 183 -3.87 -9.87 -11.11
C VAL A 183 -5.06 -9.24 -11.86
N PRO A 184 -5.15 -9.33 -13.20
CA PRO A 184 -4.28 -10.10 -14.10
C PRO A 184 -3.04 -9.36 -14.65
N THR A 185 -2.89 -8.05 -14.39
CA THR A 185 -1.78 -7.24 -14.94
C THR A 185 -0.41 -7.74 -14.48
N PHE A 186 -0.26 -8.03 -13.19
CA PHE A 186 0.96 -8.59 -12.61
C PHE A 186 0.63 -9.87 -11.85
N LEU A 187 1.36 -10.94 -12.14
CA LEU A 187 1.24 -12.22 -11.46
C LEU A 187 2.29 -12.32 -10.35
N ILE A 188 2.03 -13.13 -9.33
CA ILE A 188 3.02 -13.44 -8.29
C ILE A 188 4.33 -13.91 -8.93
N LYS A 189 5.48 -13.50 -8.41
CA LYS A 189 6.84 -13.75 -8.93
C LYS A 189 7.19 -13.08 -10.26
N ASP A 190 6.29 -12.28 -10.84
CA ASP A 190 6.72 -11.37 -11.89
C ASP A 190 7.72 -10.36 -11.31
N ARG A 191 8.70 -9.96 -12.12
CA ARG A 191 9.70 -8.97 -11.73
C ARG A 191 9.49 -7.70 -12.54
N VAL A 192 9.46 -6.55 -11.90
CA VAL A 192 9.22 -5.26 -12.57
C VAL A 192 10.41 -4.33 -12.38
N ILE A 193 10.88 -3.74 -13.48
CA ILE A 193 11.78 -2.59 -13.42
C ILE A 193 10.94 -1.36 -13.11
N VAL A 194 11.31 -0.67 -12.05
CA VAL A 194 10.68 0.55 -11.59
C VAL A 194 11.61 1.72 -11.88
N SER A 195 11.15 2.67 -12.68
CA SER A 195 11.83 3.93 -12.89
C SER A 195 11.59 4.87 -11.72
N LYS A 196 12.68 5.41 -11.17
CA LYS A 196 12.66 6.38 -10.07
C LYS A 196 12.87 7.82 -10.55
N ILE A 197 13.43 8.00 -11.75
CA ILE A 197 13.74 9.30 -12.35
C ILE A 197 12.51 10.22 -12.31
N ASP A 198 11.37 9.69 -12.75
CA ASP A 198 10.11 10.41 -12.85
C ASP A 198 9.56 10.89 -11.49
N CYS A 199 9.99 10.27 -10.39
CA CYS A 199 9.43 10.48 -9.05
C CYS A 199 10.33 11.34 -8.16
N GLY A 200 11.44 11.86 -8.70
CA GLY A 200 12.43 12.61 -7.93
C GLY A 200 13.19 11.69 -6.96
N PRO A 201 14.20 10.93 -7.43
CA PRO A 201 14.92 10.00 -6.58
C PRO A 201 15.57 10.73 -5.39
N LYS A 202 15.39 10.14 -4.21
CA LYS A 202 15.90 10.68 -2.95
C LYS A 202 17.13 9.92 -2.49
N PHE A 203 18.00 10.62 -1.78
CA PHE A 203 19.10 9.97 -1.08
C PHE A 203 18.54 9.06 0.03
N PRO A 204 19.14 7.88 0.28
CA PRO A 204 18.63 6.97 1.30
C PRO A 204 18.57 7.63 2.68
N LEU A 205 17.51 7.33 3.42
CA LEU A 205 17.26 7.87 4.77
C LEU A 205 17.13 9.39 4.84
N THR A 206 16.85 10.10 3.74
CA THR A 206 16.61 11.55 3.75
C THR A 206 15.48 11.95 2.80
N ASN A 207 14.95 13.16 3.00
CA ASN A 207 13.93 13.74 2.13
C ASN A 207 14.53 14.55 0.97
N ILE A 208 15.85 14.68 0.92
CA ILE A 208 16.56 15.40 -0.16
C ILE A 208 16.70 14.50 -1.37
N GLY A 209 16.33 15.03 -2.52
CA GLY A 209 16.37 14.34 -3.79
C GLY A 209 16.21 15.31 -4.94
N LEU A 210 16.16 14.75 -6.15
CA LEU A 210 15.77 15.53 -7.31
C LEU A 210 14.29 15.92 -7.19
N PRO A 211 13.88 17.09 -7.71
CA PRO A 211 12.48 17.47 -7.74
C PRO A 211 11.66 16.50 -8.60
N ASP A 212 10.42 16.27 -8.16
CA ASP A 212 9.44 15.50 -8.90
C ASP A 212 8.74 16.38 -9.94
N PHE A 213 8.96 16.07 -11.22
CA PHE A 213 8.48 16.87 -12.35
C PHE A 213 7.17 16.36 -12.96
N ARG A 214 6.61 15.23 -12.50
CA ARG A 214 5.42 14.63 -13.13
C ARG A 214 4.21 14.63 -12.20
N LYS A 215 3.06 15.00 -12.77
CA LYS A 215 1.76 14.68 -12.19
C LYS A 215 1.39 13.26 -12.61
N TYR A 216 1.03 12.42 -11.65
CA TYR A 216 0.57 11.08 -11.96
C TYR A 216 -0.86 11.12 -12.49
N LYS A 217 -1.15 10.19 -13.40
CA LYS A 217 -2.45 10.11 -14.06
C LYS A 217 -3.19 8.85 -13.61
N ARG A 218 -4.52 8.95 -13.62
CA ARG A 218 -5.42 7.81 -13.44
C ARG A 218 -5.05 6.66 -14.39
N GLY A 219 -5.16 5.43 -13.90
CA GLY A 219 -4.83 4.21 -14.64
C GLY A 219 -3.34 3.85 -14.66
N GLN A 220 -2.43 4.71 -14.17
CA GLN A 220 -1.01 4.37 -14.09
C GLN A 220 -0.74 3.40 -12.92
N THR A 221 0.09 2.38 -13.16
CA THR A 221 0.65 1.56 -12.08
C THR A 221 1.82 2.28 -11.45
N ILE A 222 1.92 2.19 -10.14
CA ILE A 222 3.00 2.79 -9.35
C ILE A 222 3.44 1.85 -8.24
N VAL A 223 4.65 2.06 -7.76
CA VAL A 223 5.20 1.39 -6.59
C VAL A 223 5.26 2.39 -5.45
N LEU A 224 4.70 2.04 -4.31
CA LEU A 224 4.62 2.91 -3.13
C LEU A 224 5.05 2.18 -1.86
N ARG A 225 5.46 2.96 -0.87
CA ARG A 225 5.55 2.45 0.50
C ARG A 225 4.15 2.23 1.06
N ASN A 226 3.94 1.11 1.73
CA ASN A 226 2.66 0.82 2.37
C ASN A 226 2.42 1.84 3.51
N PRO A 227 1.30 2.60 3.49
CA PRO A 227 1.02 3.63 4.49
C PRO A 227 0.73 3.09 5.89
N HIS A 228 0.34 1.82 6.02
CA HIS A 228 0.03 1.21 7.32
C HIS A 228 1.26 0.92 8.17
N TYR A 229 2.44 0.80 7.57
CA TYR A 229 3.66 0.59 8.34
C TYR A 229 4.21 1.91 8.85
N SER A 230 4.60 1.92 10.13
CA SER A 230 5.24 3.11 10.70
C SER A 230 6.50 3.47 9.93
N LEU A 231 6.64 4.77 9.67
CA LEU A 231 7.81 5.37 9.01
C LEU A 231 8.83 5.83 10.05
N ASP A 232 8.83 5.16 11.21
CA ASP A 232 9.76 5.46 12.28
C ASP A 232 11.18 5.22 11.79
N ARG A 233 12.13 5.99 12.32
CA ARG A 233 13.53 5.92 11.87
C ARG A 233 14.07 4.50 11.84
N LYS A 234 13.81 3.72 12.89
CA LYS A 234 14.28 2.33 13.00
C LYS A 234 13.72 1.46 11.86
N SER A 235 12.44 1.63 11.53
CA SER A 235 11.78 0.95 10.41
C SER A 235 12.38 1.38 9.07
N GLU A 236 12.67 2.67 8.87
CA GLU A 236 13.32 3.16 7.65
C GLU A 236 14.74 2.63 7.48
N VAL A 237 15.54 2.63 8.55
CA VAL A 237 16.91 2.10 8.54
C VAL A 237 16.91 0.61 8.23
N LYS A 238 16.01 -0.16 8.87
CA LYS A 238 15.82 -1.58 8.56
C LYS A 238 15.45 -1.78 7.09
N THR A 239 14.47 -1.03 6.58
CA THR A 239 13.99 -1.12 5.20
C THR A 239 15.12 -0.83 4.20
N VAL A 240 15.86 0.27 4.36
CA VAL A 240 16.99 0.63 3.48
C VAL A 240 18.10 -0.41 3.54
N THR A 241 18.45 -0.90 4.74
CA THR A 241 19.51 -1.91 4.91
C THR A 241 19.11 -3.25 4.30
N SER A 242 17.90 -3.73 4.58
CA SER A 242 17.34 -4.94 3.98
C SER A 242 17.27 -4.81 2.45
N GLN A 243 16.92 -3.64 1.94
CA GLN A 243 16.90 -3.36 0.51
C GLN A 243 18.30 -3.42 -0.11
N LEU A 244 19.33 -2.87 0.52
CA LEU A 244 20.72 -2.99 0.05
C LEU A 244 21.21 -4.45 0.07
N ILE A 245 20.89 -5.21 1.12
CA ILE A 245 21.21 -6.65 1.19
C ILE A 245 20.48 -7.42 0.09
N TYR A 246 19.20 -7.14 -0.12
CA TYR A 246 18.41 -7.75 -1.20
C TYR A 246 19.02 -7.44 -2.56
N MET A 247 19.50 -6.21 -2.78
CA MET A 247 20.20 -5.83 -4.01
C MET A 247 21.51 -6.59 -4.20
N LEU A 248 22.38 -6.63 -3.17
CA LEU A 248 23.68 -7.29 -3.22
C LEU A 248 23.58 -8.80 -3.37
N THR A 249 22.50 -9.39 -2.87
CA THR A 249 22.21 -10.82 -2.98
C THR A 249 21.39 -11.16 -4.22
N PHE A 250 21.27 -10.25 -5.19
CA PHE A 250 20.49 -10.45 -6.43
C PHE A 250 19.06 -10.94 -6.17
N MET A 251 18.37 -10.31 -5.22
CA MET A 251 16.99 -10.59 -4.85
C MET A 251 16.76 -11.95 -4.18
N THR A 252 17.81 -12.63 -3.73
CA THR A 252 17.67 -13.97 -3.10
C THR A 252 17.32 -13.90 -1.62
N VAL A 253 17.80 -12.89 -0.88
CA VAL A 253 17.61 -12.79 0.57
C VAL A 253 16.80 -11.54 0.92
N ASN A 254 15.54 -11.73 1.32
CA ASN A 254 14.72 -10.65 1.87
C ASN A 254 14.66 -10.76 3.41
N LEU A 255 15.30 -9.79 4.09
CA LEU A 255 15.34 -9.71 5.55
C LEU A 255 14.29 -8.75 6.13
N ASN A 256 13.45 -8.14 5.28
CA ASN A 256 12.49 -7.14 5.73
C ASN A 256 11.26 -7.82 6.32
N ARG A 257 11.32 -8.13 7.61
CA ARG A 257 10.21 -8.71 8.37
C ARG A 257 9.44 -7.67 9.17
N ASP A 258 8.14 -7.82 9.33
CA ASP A 258 7.29 -6.99 10.18
C ASP A 258 7.45 -7.37 11.68
N ALA A 259 6.57 -6.82 12.54
CA ALA A 259 6.60 -7.05 13.98
C ALA A 259 6.25 -8.51 14.36
N ASP A 260 5.48 -9.19 13.51
CA ASP A 260 5.00 -10.55 13.72
C ASP A 260 5.97 -11.59 13.14
N GLY A 261 7.04 -11.14 12.47
CA GLY A 261 8.09 -11.98 11.93
C GLY A 261 7.85 -12.43 10.49
N GLU A 262 6.74 -11.98 9.88
CA GLU A 262 6.38 -12.24 8.49
C GLU A 262 7.06 -11.27 7.54
N LEU A 263 7.15 -11.63 6.26
CA LEU A 263 7.74 -10.75 5.25
C LEU A 263 6.87 -9.51 5.06
N LYS A 264 7.44 -8.34 5.36
CA LYS A 264 6.78 -7.04 5.21
C LYS A 264 6.34 -6.86 3.76
N ALA A 265 5.05 -6.64 3.53
CA ALA A 265 4.49 -6.37 2.20
C ALA A 265 4.80 -4.91 1.77
N ASP A 266 6.09 -4.59 1.64
CA ASP A 266 6.60 -3.26 1.33
C ASP A 266 7.82 -3.39 0.38
N PRO A 267 7.76 -2.81 -0.84
CA PRO A 267 6.73 -1.90 -1.34
C PRO A 267 5.53 -2.59 -1.98
N LEU A 268 4.42 -1.84 -2.06
CA LEU A 268 3.22 -2.24 -2.78
C LEU A 268 3.29 -1.80 -4.24
N VAL A 269 2.68 -2.59 -5.12
CA VAL A 269 2.38 -2.17 -6.49
C VAL A 269 0.88 -2.03 -6.62
N LYS A 270 0.42 -0.84 -7.03
CA LYS A 270 -0.99 -0.47 -7.13
C LYS A 270 -1.24 0.40 -8.36
N ARG A 271 -2.50 0.56 -8.75
CA ARG A 271 -2.94 1.42 -9.85
C ARG A 271 -3.67 2.64 -9.31
N ILE A 272 -3.35 3.81 -9.86
CA ILE A 272 -4.01 5.07 -9.49
C ILE A 272 -5.46 5.05 -9.96
N CYS A 273 -6.37 5.07 -8.99
CA CYS A 273 -7.81 5.04 -9.17
C CYS A 273 -8.46 6.38 -8.76
N GLY A 274 -7.70 7.35 -8.25
CA GLY A 274 -8.20 8.70 -7.97
C GLY A 274 -7.07 9.71 -7.99
N VAL A 275 -7.35 10.89 -8.53
CA VAL A 275 -6.42 12.00 -8.69
C VAL A 275 -6.86 13.21 -7.86
N PRO A 276 -5.96 14.20 -7.62
CA PRO A 276 -6.32 15.40 -6.87
C PRO A 276 -7.55 16.13 -7.43
N GLY A 277 -8.41 16.61 -6.54
CA GLY A 277 -9.62 17.34 -6.89
C GLY A 277 -10.86 16.46 -7.14
N GLU A 278 -10.75 15.15 -6.97
CA GLU A 278 -11.87 14.21 -7.07
C GLU A 278 -12.35 13.74 -5.71
N GLN A 279 -13.62 13.37 -5.64
CA GLN A 279 -14.21 12.60 -4.55
C GLN A 279 -14.79 11.32 -5.15
N LEU A 280 -14.61 10.20 -4.47
CA LEU A 280 -14.84 8.86 -5.00
C LEU A 280 -15.92 8.15 -4.18
N VAL A 281 -16.64 7.24 -4.80
CA VAL A 281 -17.52 6.27 -4.13
C VAL A 281 -17.47 4.99 -4.94
N MET A 282 -17.58 3.83 -4.28
CA MET A 282 -17.62 2.55 -4.97
C MET A 282 -18.87 1.79 -4.58
N GLN A 283 -19.66 1.38 -5.58
CA GLN A 283 -20.89 0.65 -5.38
C GLN A 283 -21.02 -0.46 -6.41
N ASP A 284 -21.33 -1.68 -5.96
CA ASP A 284 -21.44 -2.88 -6.77
C ASP A 284 -20.19 -3.12 -7.63
N GLY A 285 -19.03 -2.86 -7.04
CA GLY A 285 -17.72 -2.99 -7.69
C GLY A 285 -17.45 -2.01 -8.83
N LYS A 286 -18.29 -0.99 -9.01
CA LYS A 286 -18.03 0.12 -9.92
C LYS A 286 -17.53 1.33 -9.15
N LEU A 287 -16.48 1.94 -9.66
CA LEU A 287 -15.94 3.18 -9.11
C LEU A 287 -16.61 4.39 -9.77
N TYR A 288 -17.10 5.30 -8.95
CA TYR A 288 -17.64 6.58 -9.38
C TYR A 288 -16.76 7.70 -8.84
N ALA A 289 -16.66 8.79 -9.60
CA ALA A 289 -15.91 9.98 -9.22
C ALA A 289 -16.74 11.22 -9.50
N ARG A 290 -16.67 12.20 -8.58
CA ARG A 290 -17.20 13.54 -8.78
C ARG A 290 -16.11 14.59 -8.60
N THR A 291 -16.33 15.76 -9.17
CA THR A 291 -15.43 16.93 -9.01
C THR A 291 -16.23 18.11 -8.46
N LYS A 292 -15.64 19.31 -8.40
CA LYS A 292 -16.39 20.51 -8.00
C LYS A 292 -17.50 20.90 -8.98
N ASN A 293 -17.38 20.51 -10.25
CA ASN A 293 -18.26 20.97 -11.32
C ASN A 293 -19.17 19.86 -11.88
N HIS A 294 -18.90 18.60 -11.53
CA HIS A 294 -19.60 17.43 -12.04
C HIS A 294 -19.95 16.52 -10.87
N ASP A 295 -21.15 15.96 -10.90
CA ASP A 295 -21.60 14.98 -9.90
C ASP A 295 -20.97 13.60 -10.17
N PHE A 296 -21.35 12.58 -9.39
CA PHE A 296 -20.79 11.24 -9.49
C PHE A 296 -21.05 10.60 -10.85
N GLU A 297 -19.98 10.38 -11.60
CA GLU A 297 -19.99 9.66 -12.86
C GLU A 297 -19.14 8.38 -12.77
N GLU A 298 -19.55 7.35 -13.51
CA GLU A 298 -18.83 6.08 -13.56
C GLU A 298 -17.45 6.28 -14.21
N VAL A 299 -16.40 5.80 -13.52
CA VAL A 299 -15.04 5.86 -14.05
C VAL A 299 -14.80 4.71 -15.02
N ILE A 300 -15.19 4.91 -16.29
CA ILE A 300 -15.05 3.91 -17.36
C ILE A 300 -13.62 3.37 -17.49
N LEU A 301 -12.61 4.22 -17.27
CA LEU A 301 -11.21 3.81 -17.34
C LEU A 301 -10.84 2.78 -16.25
N ASP A 302 -11.42 2.89 -15.06
CA ASP A 302 -11.14 1.99 -13.93
C ASP A 302 -11.68 0.58 -14.18
N ASN A 303 -12.88 0.49 -14.76
CA ASN A 303 -13.54 -0.78 -15.12
C ASN A 303 -12.72 -1.65 -16.06
N LYS A 304 -11.89 -1.04 -16.93
CA LYS A 304 -11.02 -1.79 -17.84
C LYS A 304 -9.94 -2.60 -17.11
N PHE A 305 -9.60 -2.23 -15.88
CA PHE A 305 -8.58 -2.87 -15.08
C PHE A 305 -9.13 -3.59 -13.85
N ALA A 306 -10.31 -3.18 -13.36
CA ALA A 306 -10.97 -3.79 -12.22
C ALA A 306 -11.41 -5.24 -12.53
N SER A 307 -10.70 -6.20 -11.95
CA SER A 307 -11.02 -7.61 -12.00
C SER A 307 -11.69 -8.02 -10.69
N TRP A 308 -13.00 -8.26 -10.74
CA TRP A 308 -13.78 -8.85 -9.64
C TRP A 308 -13.97 -10.35 -9.85
N ASN A 309 -14.25 -10.78 -11.09
CA ASN A 309 -14.40 -12.20 -11.39
C ASN A 309 -13.09 -12.80 -11.90
N LEU A 310 -12.33 -13.46 -11.02
CA LEU A 310 -11.13 -14.19 -11.43
C LEU A 310 -11.46 -15.49 -12.19
N ASN A 311 -12.71 -15.96 -12.12
CA ASN A 311 -13.13 -17.19 -12.80
C ASN A 311 -13.18 -17.03 -14.32
N ASP A 312 -13.37 -15.80 -14.82
CA ASP A 312 -13.46 -15.47 -16.26
C ASP A 312 -12.09 -15.24 -16.91
N LEU A 313 -11.02 -15.34 -16.11
CA LEU A 313 -9.66 -15.20 -16.64
C LEU A 313 -9.35 -16.32 -17.63
N GLN A 314 -8.57 -15.97 -18.66
CA GLN A 314 -8.02 -16.93 -19.60
C GLN A 314 -7.33 -18.09 -18.87
N GLN A 315 -7.52 -19.32 -19.35
CA GLN A 315 -7.08 -20.54 -18.65
C GLN A 315 -5.58 -20.53 -18.26
N GLY A 316 -4.72 -19.93 -19.10
CA GLY A 316 -3.28 -19.80 -18.84
C GLY A 316 -2.92 -18.85 -17.68
N ILE A 317 -3.75 -17.84 -17.43
CA ILE A 317 -3.63 -16.90 -16.30
C ILE A 317 -4.32 -17.52 -15.08
N LYS A 318 -5.52 -18.08 -15.25
CA LYS A 318 -6.31 -18.70 -14.19
C LYS A 318 -5.54 -19.79 -13.43
N LYS A 319 -4.78 -20.64 -14.14
CA LYS A 319 -3.89 -21.66 -13.54
C LYS A 319 -2.76 -21.09 -12.66
N LYS A 320 -2.47 -19.80 -12.77
CA LYS A 320 -1.39 -19.11 -12.03
C LYS A 320 -1.93 -18.28 -10.86
N VAL A 321 -3.25 -18.19 -10.71
CA VAL A 321 -3.92 -17.60 -9.55
C VAL A 321 -3.95 -18.65 -8.44
N GLN A 322 -3.54 -18.26 -7.24
CA GLN A 322 -3.48 -19.09 -6.05
C GLN A 322 -4.78 -19.06 -5.27
N THR A 323 -5.40 -17.88 -5.15
CA THR A 323 -6.61 -17.68 -4.35
C THR A 323 -7.77 -17.18 -5.19
N PHE A 324 -8.92 -17.85 -5.05
CA PHE A 324 -10.19 -17.42 -5.61
C PHE A 324 -11.09 -17.02 -4.46
N PRO A 325 -11.45 -15.73 -4.31
CA PRO A 325 -12.27 -15.27 -3.20
C PRO A 325 -13.70 -15.84 -3.28
N LEU A 326 -14.22 -15.99 -4.50
CA LEU A 326 -15.53 -16.56 -4.79
C LEU A 326 -15.43 -17.59 -5.93
N SER A 327 -16.17 -18.68 -5.80
CA SER A 327 -16.46 -19.58 -6.91
C SER A 327 -17.33 -18.89 -7.97
N ALA A 328 -17.44 -19.49 -9.16
CA ALA A 328 -18.27 -18.93 -10.23
C ALA A 328 -19.75 -18.80 -9.81
N SER A 329 -20.29 -19.82 -9.13
CA SER A 329 -21.65 -19.83 -8.61
C SER A 329 -21.86 -18.73 -7.56
N GLU A 330 -20.95 -18.59 -6.60
CA GLU A 330 -21.04 -17.54 -5.57
C GLU A 330 -20.94 -16.14 -6.19
N TYR A 331 -20.11 -15.95 -7.22
CA TYR A 331 -20.02 -14.67 -7.93
C TYR A 331 -21.34 -14.32 -8.64
N GLU A 332 -21.96 -15.28 -9.32
CA GLU A 332 -23.28 -15.09 -9.96
C GLU A 332 -24.37 -14.80 -8.91
N GLN A 333 -24.37 -15.52 -7.79
CA GLN A 333 -25.29 -15.27 -6.67
C GLN A 333 -25.12 -13.85 -6.12
N MET A 334 -23.89 -13.40 -5.90
CA MET A 334 -23.60 -12.02 -5.46
C MET A 334 -24.17 -10.99 -6.45
N VAL A 335 -23.91 -11.14 -7.75
CA VAL A 335 -24.38 -10.19 -8.77
C VAL A 335 -25.91 -10.15 -8.82
N SER A 336 -26.56 -11.33 -8.76
CA SER A 336 -28.02 -11.43 -8.72
C SER A 336 -28.62 -10.78 -7.47
N PHE A 337 -27.95 -10.92 -6.32
CA PHE A 337 -28.39 -10.30 -5.08
C PHE A 337 -28.24 -8.77 -5.11
N GLU A 338 -27.14 -8.26 -5.67
CA GLU A 338 -26.93 -6.84 -5.87
C GLU A 338 -27.98 -6.24 -6.82
N GLU A 339 -28.35 -6.96 -7.87
CA GLU A 339 -29.44 -6.57 -8.76
C GLU A 339 -30.80 -6.54 -8.04
N TYR A 340 -31.10 -7.57 -7.26
CA TYR A 340 -32.30 -7.60 -6.44
C TYR A 340 -32.36 -6.42 -5.46
N ARG A 341 -31.25 -6.08 -4.79
CA ARG A 341 -31.13 -4.92 -3.89
C ARG A 341 -31.32 -3.59 -4.63
N ARG A 342 -30.73 -3.44 -5.83
CA ARG A 342 -30.89 -2.23 -6.68
C ARG A 342 -32.32 -2.02 -7.18
N ASN A 343 -33.11 -3.08 -7.29
CA ASN A 343 -34.49 -3.00 -7.75
C ASN A 343 -35.51 -3.12 -6.60
N TYR A 344 -35.04 -3.12 -5.34
CA TYR A 344 -35.91 -3.29 -4.18
C TYR A 344 -36.79 -2.05 -3.94
N ASP A 345 -38.11 -2.23 -4.04
CA ASP A 345 -39.09 -1.16 -3.89
C ASP A 345 -39.36 -0.83 -2.41
N LEU A 346 -38.90 0.34 -1.98
CA LEU A 346 -39.06 0.85 -0.62
C LEU A 346 -40.52 1.16 -0.26
N THR A 347 -41.39 1.48 -1.22
CA THR A 347 -42.82 1.73 -0.98
C THR A 347 -43.56 0.43 -0.72
N VAL A 348 -43.27 -0.60 -1.50
CA VAL A 348 -43.80 -1.95 -1.24
C VAL A 348 -43.27 -2.48 0.09
N ALA A 349 -41.98 -2.25 0.40
CA ALA A 349 -41.39 -2.65 1.66
C ALA A 349 -42.04 -1.95 2.87
N GLU A 350 -42.41 -0.68 2.74
CA GLU A 350 -43.11 0.06 3.81
C GLU A 350 -44.49 -0.53 4.09
N PHE A 351 -45.25 -0.85 3.03
CA PHE A 351 -46.54 -1.52 3.17
C PHE A 351 -46.37 -2.87 3.86
N ARG A 352 -45.40 -3.69 3.41
CA ARG A 352 -45.09 -4.99 4.02
C ARG A 352 -44.69 -4.88 5.48
N ALA A 353 -43.85 -3.90 5.85
CA ALA A 353 -43.47 -3.69 7.24
C ALA A 353 -44.69 -3.42 8.13
N LYS A 354 -45.60 -2.55 7.68
CA LYS A 354 -46.84 -2.24 8.42
C LYS A 354 -47.79 -3.43 8.47
N GLU A 355 -47.88 -4.21 7.40
CA GLU A 355 -48.66 -5.44 7.34
C GLU A 355 -48.16 -6.50 8.33
N ILE A 356 -46.84 -6.76 8.36
CA ILE A 356 -46.22 -7.69 9.30
C ILE A 356 -46.53 -7.29 10.75
N VAL A 357 -46.38 -6.00 11.08
CA VAL A 357 -46.70 -5.48 12.42
C VAL A 357 -48.18 -5.68 12.74
N ARG A 358 -49.08 -5.37 11.81
CA ARG A 358 -50.53 -5.53 12.00
C ARG A 358 -50.90 -7.00 12.21
N ASN A 359 -50.36 -7.93 11.41
CA ASN A 359 -50.64 -9.35 11.55
C ASN A 359 -50.13 -9.89 12.88
N LEU A 360 -48.94 -9.47 13.31
CA LEU A 360 -48.41 -9.83 14.62
C LEU A 360 -49.25 -9.26 15.77
N GLN A 361 -49.78 -8.04 15.63
CA GLN A 361 -50.72 -7.45 16.59
C GLN A 361 -51.99 -8.27 16.73
N LEU A 362 -52.57 -8.74 15.61
CA LEU A 362 -53.77 -9.59 15.64
C LEU A 362 -53.51 -10.91 16.35
N ILE A 363 -52.38 -11.55 16.05
CA ILE A 363 -51.97 -12.82 16.66
C ILE A 363 -51.76 -12.67 18.18
N THR A 364 -51.07 -11.61 18.61
CA THR A 364 -50.77 -11.33 20.03
C THR A 364 -51.97 -10.84 20.84
N SER A 365 -53.05 -10.42 20.17
CA SER A 365 -54.32 -10.03 20.80
C SER A 365 -55.29 -11.21 20.95
N GLY A 366 -55.00 -12.36 20.33
CA GLY A 366 -55.83 -13.56 20.41
C GLY A 366 -55.82 -14.25 21.78
N GLU A 367 -56.86 -15.05 22.05
CA GLU A 367 -57.05 -15.75 23.33
C GLU A 367 -55.88 -16.67 23.70
N THR A 368 -55.29 -17.35 22.72
CA THR A 368 -54.13 -18.25 22.94
C THR A 368 -52.89 -17.47 23.37
N ALA A 369 -52.67 -16.29 22.81
CA ALA A 369 -51.55 -15.43 23.16
C ALA A 369 -51.72 -14.81 24.56
N ALA A 370 -52.95 -14.48 24.96
CA ALA A 370 -53.23 -13.96 26.30
C ALA A 370 -52.83 -14.94 27.42
N LYS A 371 -52.89 -16.26 27.16
CA LYS A 371 -52.53 -17.31 28.13
C LYS A 371 -51.03 -17.44 28.39
N ILE A 372 -50.18 -16.94 27.48
CA ILE A 372 -48.71 -17.06 27.56
C ILE A 372 -48.02 -15.73 27.87
N LYS A 373 -48.78 -14.65 28.13
CA LYS A 373 -48.20 -13.34 28.49
C LYS A 373 -47.59 -13.38 29.88
N SER A 374 -46.39 -12.83 30.01
CA SER A 374 -45.69 -12.63 31.28
C SER A 374 -45.64 -11.14 31.65
N SER A 375 -45.42 -10.86 32.93
CA SER A 375 -45.21 -9.49 33.44
C SER A 375 -43.78 -8.99 33.22
N GLU A 376 -42.88 -9.83 32.70
CA GLU A 376 -41.50 -9.45 32.44
C GLU A 376 -41.42 -8.42 31.33
N SER A 377 -40.49 -7.47 31.48
CA SER A 377 -40.23 -6.46 30.45
C SER A 377 -39.40 -7.04 29.31
N PHE A 378 -39.73 -6.66 28.08
CA PHE A 378 -38.97 -7.06 26.90
C PHE A 378 -37.58 -6.42 26.90
N LYS A 379 -36.56 -7.23 26.62
CA LYS A 379 -35.18 -6.77 26.39
C LYS A 379 -34.91 -6.82 24.89
N ALA A 380 -34.53 -5.67 24.33
CA ALA A 380 -34.19 -5.60 22.90
C ALA A 380 -33.03 -6.56 22.57
N PRO A 381 -33.13 -7.33 21.46
CA PRO A 381 -32.04 -8.15 20.97
C PRO A 381 -30.88 -7.27 20.49
N SER A 382 -29.71 -7.89 20.29
CA SER A 382 -28.63 -7.23 19.56
C SER A 382 -29.07 -6.93 18.13
N LEU A 383 -28.77 -5.72 17.65
CA LEU A 383 -28.99 -5.32 16.25
C LEU A 383 -27.86 -5.79 15.33
N PHE A 384 -26.81 -6.42 15.90
CA PHE A 384 -25.76 -7.05 15.13
C PHE A 384 -26.36 -8.15 14.26
N GLU A 385 -26.22 -7.99 12.96
CA GLU A 385 -26.92 -8.75 11.92
C GLU A 385 -26.92 -10.28 12.17
N TYR A 386 -25.75 -10.88 12.45
CA TYR A 386 -25.64 -12.33 12.71
C TYR A 386 -26.42 -12.76 13.96
N THR A 387 -26.31 -11.99 15.05
CA THR A 387 -27.02 -12.27 16.30
C THR A 387 -28.52 -12.06 16.12
N LEU A 388 -28.92 -11.04 15.36
CA LEU A 388 -30.32 -10.73 15.08
C LEU A 388 -31.02 -11.91 14.40
N PHE A 389 -30.43 -12.46 13.33
CA PHE A 389 -31.05 -13.60 12.63
C PHE A 389 -30.96 -14.91 13.40
N SER A 390 -29.83 -15.20 14.06
CA SER A 390 -29.67 -16.46 14.83
C SER A 390 -30.59 -16.54 16.03
N THR A 391 -30.93 -15.40 16.66
CA THR A 391 -31.86 -15.31 17.80
C THR A 391 -33.29 -14.97 17.38
N ALA A 392 -33.62 -14.96 16.08
CA ALA A 392 -34.92 -14.51 15.60
C ALA A 392 -36.11 -15.29 16.19
N SER A 393 -35.97 -16.62 16.32
CA SER A 393 -37.02 -17.46 16.91
C SER A 393 -37.24 -17.17 18.40
N GLU A 394 -36.17 -16.97 19.17
CA GLU A 394 -36.25 -16.60 20.59
C GLU A 394 -36.84 -15.20 20.74
N THR A 395 -36.43 -14.27 19.88
CA THR A 395 -36.96 -12.91 19.86
C THR A 395 -38.45 -12.92 19.55
N ALA A 396 -38.91 -13.73 18.60
CA ALA A 396 -40.33 -13.91 18.31
C ALA A 396 -41.12 -14.35 19.55
N TYR A 397 -40.61 -15.35 20.28
CA TYR A 397 -41.20 -15.79 21.54
C TYR A 397 -41.24 -14.67 22.60
N ASN A 398 -40.14 -13.93 22.75
CA ASN A 398 -40.06 -12.81 23.68
C ASN A 398 -41.03 -11.67 23.30
N ILE A 399 -41.23 -11.39 22.00
CA ILE A 399 -42.15 -10.35 21.52
C ILE A 399 -43.60 -10.70 21.86
N ILE A 400 -44.00 -11.97 21.71
CA ILE A 400 -45.39 -12.39 21.97
C ILE A 400 -45.70 -12.55 23.47
N THR A 401 -44.70 -12.88 24.28
CA THR A 401 -44.88 -13.17 25.71
C THR A 401 -44.63 -11.98 26.63
N LYS A 402 -43.61 -11.15 26.36
CA LYS A 402 -43.17 -10.10 27.29
C LYS A 402 -43.86 -8.76 27.05
N LYS A 403 -43.93 -7.94 28.11
CA LYS A 403 -44.46 -6.58 28.04
C LYS A 403 -43.56 -5.70 27.17
N ASP A 404 -44.17 -4.80 26.37
CA ASP A 404 -43.51 -3.85 25.46
C ASP A 404 -42.79 -4.45 24.24
N GLY A 405 -42.78 -5.78 24.07
CA GLY A 405 -42.14 -6.44 22.91
C GLY A 405 -42.76 -6.03 21.56
N LEU A 406 -44.09 -5.96 21.50
CA LEU A 406 -44.80 -5.53 20.29
C LEU A 406 -44.54 -4.07 19.92
N LYS A 407 -44.38 -3.20 20.92
CA LYS A 407 -44.02 -1.79 20.73
C LYS A 407 -42.63 -1.68 20.13
N TRP A 408 -41.65 -2.38 20.72
CA TRP A 408 -40.30 -2.43 20.18
C TRP A 408 -40.29 -2.98 18.74
N PHE A 409 -41.01 -4.07 18.47
CA PHE A 409 -41.06 -4.66 17.13
C PHE A 409 -41.68 -3.71 16.10
N SER A 410 -42.76 -3.01 16.46
CA SER A 410 -43.37 -1.97 15.63
C SER A 410 -42.37 -0.85 15.33
N ASP A 411 -41.68 -0.35 16.35
CA ASP A 411 -40.67 0.71 16.22
C ASP A 411 -39.49 0.22 15.35
N PHE A 412 -39.02 -1.01 15.54
CA PHE A 412 -37.96 -1.62 14.74
C PHE A 412 -38.34 -1.73 13.26
N MET A 413 -39.55 -2.22 12.97
CA MET A 413 -40.04 -2.44 11.61
C MET A 413 -40.34 -1.14 10.85
N THR A 414 -40.60 -0.04 11.55
CA THR A 414 -41.07 1.22 10.92
C THR A 414 -40.14 2.42 11.10
N SER A 415 -39.12 2.35 11.96
CA SER A 415 -38.21 3.48 12.24
C SER A 415 -37.52 4.06 11.00
N TRP A 416 -37.26 3.23 9.98
CA TRP A 416 -36.62 3.65 8.74
C TRP A 416 -37.54 4.52 7.86
N THR A 417 -38.86 4.38 7.98
CA THR A 417 -39.83 5.00 7.05
C THR A 417 -39.78 6.52 7.05
N ALA A 418 -39.41 7.15 8.18
CA ALA A 418 -39.29 8.59 8.31
C ALA A 418 -38.19 9.19 7.41
N SER A 419 -37.14 8.42 7.13
CA SER A 419 -36.03 8.86 6.28
C SER A 419 -36.12 8.33 4.85
N LYS A 420 -37.21 7.68 4.45
CA LYS A 420 -37.36 7.01 3.14
C LYS A 420 -37.05 7.92 1.95
N ASN A 421 -37.56 9.14 1.97
CA ASN A 421 -37.41 10.11 0.87
C ASN A 421 -36.18 11.02 1.02
N LYS A 422 -35.29 10.73 1.98
CA LYS A 422 -34.06 11.51 2.16
C LYS A 422 -33.12 11.23 1.00
N GLU A 423 -32.54 12.28 0.43
CA GLU A 423 -31.51 12.16 -0.60
C GLU A 423 -30.23 11.55 -0.02
N ARG A 424 -29.65 10.59 -0.74
CA ARG A 424 -28.47 9.82 -0.32
C ARG A 424 -27.53 9.63 -1.50
N ASP A 425 -26.25 9.48 -1.20
CA ASP A 425 -25.30 8.98 -2.20
C ASP A 425 -25.54 7.51 -2.55
N LEU A 426 -24.90 7.04 -3.62
CA LEU A 426 -25.05 5.67 -4.15
C LEU A 426 -24.79 4.58 -3.10
N TYR A 427 -23.81 4.79 -2.22
CA TYR A 427 -23.43 3.83 -1.19
C TYR A 427 -24.42 3.86 -0.01
N ALA A 428 -24.77 5.04 0.47
CA ALA A 428 -25.73 5.21 1.55
C ALA A 428 -27.12 4.70 1.17
N GLU A 429 -27.58 4.96 -0.06
CA GLU A 429 -28.86 4.45 -0.59
C GLU A 429 -28.85 2.91 -0.72
N SER A 430 -27.72 2.35 -1.17
CA SER A 430 -27.53 0.91 -1.24
C SER A 430 -27.68 0.24 0.14
N ASN A 431 -26.98 0.77 1.14
CA ASN A 431 -27.01 0.22 2.49
C ASN A 431 -28.36 0.45 3.17
N TYR A 432 -29.06 1.54 2.81
CA TYR A 432 -30.43 1.79 3.26
C TYR A 432 -31.38 0.68 2.82
N ARG A 433 -31.34 0.30 1.54
CA ARG A 433 -32.14 -0.82 1.03
C ARG A 433 -31.76 -2.14 1.68
N LEU A 434 -30.47 -2.37 1.91
CA LEU A 434 -29.98 -3.57 2.58
C LEU A 434 -30.51 -3.68 4.02
N ASN A 435 -30.51 -2.56 4.76
CA ASN A 435 -31.11 -2.47 6.11
C ASN A 435 -32.61 -2.79 6.06
N VAL A 436 -33.36 -2.21 5.13
CA VAL A 436 -34.80 -2.48 4.98
C VAL A 436 -35.06 -3.95 4.61
N MET A 437 -34.32 -4.51 3.65
CA MET A 437 -34.43 -5.92 3.26
C MET A 437 -34.20 -6.85 4.45
N ALA A 438 -33.18 -6.57 5.27
CA ALA A 438 -32.87 -7.36 6.46
C ALA A 438 -33.95 -7.22 7.56
N LYS A 439 -34.53 -6.02 7.73
CA LYS A 439 -35.69 -5.82 8.62
C LYS A 439 -36.91 -6.61 8.16
N ILE A 440 -37.24 -6.59 6.87
CA ILE A 440 -38.37 -7.35 6.31
C ILE A 440 -38.14 -8.85 6.47
N ALA A 441 -36.94 -9.35 6.17
CA ALA A 441 -36.62 -10.77 6.35
C ALA A 441 -36.77 -11.20 7.82
N PHE A 442 -36.22 -10.41 8.76
CA PHE A 442 -36.38 -10.66 10.19
C PHE A 442 -37.85 -10.62 10.62
N GLY A 443 -38.61 -9.63 10.15
CA GLY A 443 -40.04 -9.49 10.46
C GLY A 443 -40.87 -10.68 9.99
N ASN A 444 -40.58 -11.21 8.80
CA ASN A 444 -41.25 -12.41 8.29
C ASN A 444 -40.94 -13.66 9.13
N ILE A 445 -39.68 -13.84 9.53
CA ILE A 445 -39.29 -14.94 10.43
C ILE A 445 -40.06 -14.82 11.75
N VAL A 446 -40.05 -13.63 12.37
CA VAL A 446 -40.77 -13.38 13.63
C VAL A 446 -42.26 -13.67 13.50
N LEU A 447 -42.90 -13.18 12.44
CA LEU A 447 -44.32 -13.40 12.20
C LEU A 447 -44.63 -14.90 12.02
N ARG A 448 -43.89 -15.59 11.15
CA ARG A 448 -44.13 -17.01 10.87
C ARG A 448 -43.84 -17.89 12.09
N THR A 449 -42.79 -17.59 12.86
CA THR A 449 -42.51 -18.28 14.12
C THR A 449 -43.62 -18.05 15.15
N ALA A 450 -44.15 -16.83 15.27
CA ALA A 450 -45.27 -16.54 16.17
C ALA A 450 -46.55 -17.30 15.77
N GLU A 451 -46.87 -17.38 14.48
CA GLU A 451 -47.99 -18.18 13.96
C GLU A 451 -47.86 -19.65 14.33
N LEU A 452 -46.69 -20.25 14.08
CA LEU A 452 -46.43 -21.66 14.36
C LEU A 452 -46.46 -21.94 15.87
N GLN A 453 -45.93 -21.05 16.69
CA GLN A 453 -45.92 -21.18 18.16
C GLN A 453 -47.32 -21.14 18.77
N LEU A 454 -48.25 -20.40 18.17
CA LEU A 454 -49.65 -20.30 18.64
C LEU A 454 -50.58 -21.31 17.95
N SER A 455 -50.11 -21.96 16.89
CA SER A 455 -50.77 -23.12 16.30
C SER A 455 -50.64 -24.34 17.21
N LYS A 456 -51.56 -25.32 17.10
CA LYS A 456 -51.47 -26.60 17.83
C LYS A 456 -50.33 -27.51 17.34
N ALA A 457 -49.51 -27.06 16.39
CA ALA A 457 -48.41 -27.85 15.83
C ALA A 457 -47.21 -27.88 16.79
N GLY A 458 -46.66 -29.07 17.04
CA GLY A 458 -45.46 -29.23 17.87
C GLY A 458 -44.20 -28.65 17.20
N LYS A 459 -43.14 -28.43 17.99
CA LYS A 459 -41.84 -27.89 17.52
C LYS A 459 -41.21 -28.69 16.37
N GLU A 460 -41.52 -29.98 16.24
CA GLU A 460 -41.08 -30.83 15.12
C GLU A 460 -41.65 -30.41 13.75
N SER A 461 -42.74 -29.64 13.73
CA SER A 461 -43.35 -29.11 12.50
C SER A 461 -42.57 -27.91 11.93
N TRP A 462 -41.72 -27.27 12.72
CA TRP A 462 -41.08 -25.99 12.34
C TRP A 462 -39.98 -26.21 11.31
N SER A 463 -39.21 -27.28 11.45
CA SER A 463 -38.15 -27.67 10.49
C SER A 463 -38.69 -28.13 9.13
N LYS A 464 -40.00 -28.35 9.03
CA LYS A 464 -40.70 -28.75 7.80
C LYS A 464 -41.50 -27.62 7.15
N ASP A 465 -41.53 -26.44 7.77
CA ASP A 465 -42.27 -25.29 7.24
C ASP A 465 -41.49 -24.63 6.09
N SER A 466 -42.00 -24.74 4.86
CA SER A 466 -41.33 -24.21 3.67
C SER A 466 -41.19 -22.68 3.72
N VAL A 467 -42.20 -21.97 4.23
CA VAL A 467 -42.20 -20.50 4.32
C VAL A 467 -41.13 -20.01 5.30
N LEU A 468 -41.03 -20.65 6.47
CA LEU A 468 -39.98 -20.33 7.44
C LEU A 468 -38.59 -20.63 6.86
N SER A 469 -38.44 -21.76 6.17
CA SER A 469 -37.19 -22.13 5.49
C SER A 469 -36.75 -21.10 4.45
N GLU A 470 -37.67 -20.64 3.58
CA GLU A 470 -37.40 -19.61 2.57
C GLU A 470 -36.96 -18.27 3.20
N ASN A 471 -37.61 -17.87 4.30
CA ASN A 471 -37.23 -16.64 5.01
C ASN A 471 -35.84 -16.75 5.66
N TYR A 472 -35.49 -17.91 6.23
CA TYR A 472 -34.13 -18.15 6.73
C TYR A 472 -33.10 -18.21 5.60
N GLU A 473 -33.44 -18.73 4.42
CA GLU A 473 -32.55 -18.71 3.25
C GLU A 473 -32.24 -17.26 2.82
N LEU A 474 -33.26 -16.39 2.78
CA LEU A 474 -33.05 -14.97 2.53
C LEU A 474 -32.19 -14.30 3.61
N ALA A 475 -32.43 -14.62 4.88
CA ALA A 475 -31.61 -14.12 5.99
C ALA A 475 -30.14 -14.58 5.88
N GLN A 476 -29.89 -15.83 5.47
CA GLN A 476 -28.55 -16.34 5.22
C GLN A 476 -27.86 -15.62 4.04
N LYS A 477 -28.58 -15.34 2.95
CA LYS A 477 -28.06 -14.55 1.82
C LYS A 477 -27.69 -13.13 2.24
N LEU A 478 -28.54 -12.50 3.05
CA LEU A 478 -28.28 -11.18 3.63
C LEU A 478 -27.05 -11.20 4.55
N ASN A 479 -26.96 -12.19 5.45
CA ASN A 479 -25.84 -12.39 6.35
C ASN A 479 -24.52 -12.52 5.59
N TRP A 480 -24.50 -13.43 4.62
CA TRP A 480 -23.35 -13.64 3.77
C TRP A 480 -22.93 -12.37 3.02
N TYR A 481 -23.87 -11.65 2.41
CA TYR A 481 -23.55 -10.40 1.71
C TYR A 481 -23.03 -9.31 2.66
N ILE A 482 -23.70 -9.09 3.80
CA ILE A 482 -23.35 -8.03 4.76
C ILE A 482 -21.98 -8.30 5.40
N GLN A 483 -21.71 -9.54 5.82
CA GLN A 483 -20.48 -9.89 6.53
C GLN A 483 -19.30 -10.09 5.60
N SER A 484 -19.50 -10.72 4.44
CA SER A 484 -18.39 -11.17 3.59
C SER A 484 -18.13 -10.25 2.40
N LEU A 485 -19.13 -9.52 1.90
CA LEU A 485 -19.03 -8.84 0.60
C LEU A 485 -19.22 -7.34 0.66
N LEU A 486 -19.97 -6.81 1.64
CA LEU A 486 -20.34 -5.39 1.66
C LEU A 486 -19.12 -4.46 1.62
N ASP A 487 -18.19 -4.65 2.55
CA ASP A 487 -16.95 -3.86 2.63
C ASP A 487 -15.94 -4.25 1.54
N GLU A 488 -15.99 -5.48 1.02
CA GLU A 488 -15.09 -5.91 -0.06
C GLU A 488 -15.48 -5.32 -1.40
N ARG A 489 -16.78 -5.21 -1.70
CA ARG A 489 -17.34 -4.77 -2.99
C ARG A 489 -17.52 -3.26 -3.10
N ASN A 490 -17.63 -2.57 -1.97
CA ASN A 490 -18.08 -1.19 -1.92
C ASN A 490 -17.09 -0.31 -1.16
N MET A 491 -17.31 1.01 -1.23
CA MET A 491 -16.55 2.02 -0.50
C MET A 491 -17.44 3.25 -0.34
N PRO A 492 -17.56 3.80 0.88
CA PRO A 492 -18.32 5.03 1.11
C PRO A 492 -17.68 6.21 0.37
N VAL A 493 -18.41 7.32 0.32
CA VAL A 493 -17.90 8.59 -0.22
C VAL A 493 -16.57 8.96 0.45
N PHE A 494 -15.54 9.13 -0.37
CA PHE A 494 -14.15 9.36 0.05
C PHE A 494 -13.45 10.45 -0.80
N PRO A 495 -12.81 11.47 -0.20
CA PRO A 495 -12.81 11.79 1.24
C PRO A 495 -14.23 12.01 1.77
N ALA A 496 -14.46 11.74 3.06
CA ALA A 496 -15.77 11.97 3.66
C ALA A 496 -16.13 13.45 3.59
N ASN A 497 -17.41 13.77 3.44
CA ASN A 497 -17.90 15.15 3.52
C ASN A 497 -17.55 15.76 4.89
N ASP A 498 -17.47 17.09 4.96
CA ASP A 498 -17.27 17.77 6.24
C ASP A 498 -18.50 17.65 7.15
N GLU A 499 -18.39 18.16 8.39
CA GLU A 499 -19.47 18.14 9.38
C GLU A 499 -20.74 18.88 8.92
N ASN A 500 -20.60 19.81 7.96
CA ASN A 500 -21.72 20.56 7.38
C ASN A 500 -22.31 19.85 6.13
N GLY A 501 -21.78 18.69 5.75
CA GLY A 501 -22.20 17.92 4.58
C GLY A 501 -21.57 18.39 3.26
N ASN A 502 -20.61 19.32 3.28
CA ASN A 502 -19.96 19.77 2.06
C ASN A 502 -18.98 18.73 1.51
N PRO A 503 -18.94 18.53 0.18
CA PRO A 503 -17.97 17.66 -0.49
C PRO A 503 -16.52 17.99 -0.15
N GLN A 504 -15.74 16.96 0.17
CA GLN A 504 -14.29 17.05 0.32
C GLN A 504 -13.61 16.30 -0.83
N TYR A 505 -12.45 16.77 -1.26
CA TYR A 505 -11.76 16.24 -2.43
C TYR A 505 -10.34 15.80 -2.09
N ILE A 506 -9.83 14.82 -2.83
CA ILE A 506 -8.45 14.35 -2.70
C ILE A 506 -7.51 15.57 -2.80
N PRO A 507 -6.65 15.83 -1.79
CA PRO A 507 -5.79 17.00 -1.79
C PRO A 507 -4.77 17.00 -2.93
N ASN A 508 -4.22 18.18 -3.21
CA ASN A 508 -3.08 18.31 -4.11
C ASN A 508 -1.92 17.40 -3.66
N ASN A 509 -1.26 16.76 -4.63
CA ASN A 509 -0.19 15.79 -4.41
C ASN A 509 -0.59 14.50 -3.68
N CYS A 510 -1.87 14.22 -3.51
CA CYS A 510 -2.38 12.96 -2.98
C CYS A 510 -3.12 12.16 -4.06
N TYR A 511 -3.06 10.84 -3.96
CA TYR A 511 -3.68 9.93 -4.94
C TYR A 511 -4.35 8.77 -4.22
N PHE A 512 -5.50 8.34 -4.72
CA PHE A 512 -6.14 7.10 -4.31
C PHE A 512 -5.77 5.99 -5.29
N MET A 513 -5.49 4.81 -4.78
CA MET A 513 -5.01 3.70 -5.60
C MET A 513 -5.49 2.36 -5.07
N MET A 514 -5.60 1.40 -5.96
CA MET A 514 -6.07 0.06 -5.67
C MET A 514 -5.37 -0.92 -6.62
N GLY A 515 -5.38 -2.19 -6.27
CA GLY A 515 -4.98 -3.27 -7.12
C GLY A 515 -6.04 -3.58 -8.16
N ASP A 516 -5.63 -4.28 -9.22
CA ASP A 516 -6.53 -4.72 -10.29
C ASP A 516 -7.44 -5.86 -9.83
N ASN A 517 -6.94 -6.76 -8.98
CA ASN A 517 -7.75 -7.76 -8.28
C ASN A 517 -8.39 -7.11 -7.05
N ARG A 518 -9.66 -6.76 -7.17
CA ARG A 518 -10.32 -5.84 -6.23
C ARG A 518 -10.64 -6.48 -4.89
N PHE A 519 -10.94 -7.78 -4.88
CA PHE A 519 -11.15 -8.56 -3.64
C PHE A 519 -9.85 -8.66 -2.83
N ASN A 520 -8.69 -8.85 -3.48
CA ASN A 520 -7.40 -8.96 -2.79
C ASN A 520 -6.63 -7.63 -2.68
N SER A 521 -7.31 -6.48 -2.83
CA SER A 521 -6.71 -5.15 -2.72
C SER A 521 -7.32 -4.34 -1.56
N LEU A 522 -7.06 -4.81 -0.33
CA LEU A 522 -7.61 -4.22 0.89
C LEU A 522 -6.79 -3.03 1.43
N ASP A 523 -5.50 -2.95 1.08
CA ASP A 523 -4.50 -2.05 1.71
C ASP A 523 -4.91 -0.56 1.84
N LEU A 524 -5.74 -0.03 0.93
CA LEU A 524 -6.07 1.40 0.88
C LEU A 524 -7.56 1.72 1.04
N ARG A 525 -8.38 0.68 1.20
CA ARG A 525 -9.82 0.79 1.50
C ARG A 525 -10.13 0.40 2.94
N HIS A 526 -9.31 -0.47 3.53
CA HIS A 526 -9.58 -1.11 4.80
C HIS A 526 -8.52 -0.79 5.86
N SER A 527 -8.97 -0.71 7.10
CA SER A 527 -8.15 -0.75 8.31
C SER A 527 -7.94 -2.21 8.75
N TYR A 528 -6.95 -2.45 9.61
CA TYR A 528 -6.81 -3.71 10.33
C TYR A 528 -7.75 -3.81 11.54
N GLU A 529 -8.36 -2.70 11.94
CA GLU A 529 -9.32 -2.64 13.05
C GLU A 529 -10.76 -2.77 12.55
N GLN A 530 -11.55 -3.60 13.24
CA GLN A 530 -12.99 -3.75 13.01
C GLN A 530 -13.78 -2.88 13.98
N THR A 531 -14.79 -2.19 13.46
CA THR A 531 -15.73 -1.41 14.27
C THR A 531 -17.16 -1.77 13.92
N GLU A 532 -18.02 -1.92 14.93
CA GLU A 532 -19.45 -2.13 14.69
C GLU A 532 -20.08 -0.82 14.18
N LYS A 533 -20.70 -0.87 13.00
CA LYS A 533 -21.35 0.28 12.37
C LYS A 533 -22.79 -0.06 11.97
N PRO A 534 -23.73 0.90 12.06
CA PRO A 534 -25.06 0.73 11.51
C PRO A 534 -25.00 0.72 9.98
N LEU A 535 -25.79 -0.15 9.33
CA LEU A 535 -25.99 -0.12 7.88
C LEU A 535 -26.55 1.24 7.43
N THR A 536 -27.41 1.85 8.25
CA THR A 536 -27.98 3.17 7.97
C THR A 536 -27.90 4.06 9.22
N PRO A 537 -27.04 5.08 9.24
CA PRO A 537 -26.94 6.00 10.38
C PRO A 537 -28.23 6.77 10.68
N ASP A 538 -29.07 7.00 9.67
CA ASP A 538 -30.34 7.74 9.79
C ASP A 538 -31.49 6.94 10.44
N ASP A 539 -31.32 5.64 10.64
CA ASP A 539 -32.32 4.77 11.26
C ASP A 539 -31.90 4.42 12.68
N LYS A 540 -32.68 4.87 13.67
CA LYS A 540 -32.43 4.65 15.10
C LYS A 540 -32.26 3.17 15.47
N ASN A 541 -32.96 2.29 14.75
CA ASN A 541 -32.91 0.85 14.98
C ASN A 541 -32.27 0.14 13.78
N ALA A 542 -31.28 0.74 13.13
CA ALA A 542 -30.57 0.13 12.02
C ALA A 542 -29.84 -1.14 12.46
N ILE A 543 -29.82 -2.12 11.57
CA ILE A 543 -29.03 -3.33 11.73
C ILE A 543 -27.56 -2.95 11.64
N THR A 544 -26.73 -3.53 12.52
CA THR A 544 -25.31 -3.25 12.62
C THR A 544 -24.46 -4.41 12.10
N TYR A 545 -23.25 -4.10 11.65
CA TYR A 545 -22.28 -5.07 11.15
C TYR A 545 -20.86 -4.62 11.47
N TYR A 546 -19.89 -5.54 11.42
CA TYR A 546 -18.49 -5.18 11.57
C TYR A 546 -17.94 -4.64 10.26
N SER A 547 -17.47 -3.40 10.30
CA SER A 547 -16.84 -2.76 9.16
C SER A 547 -15.36 -2.50 9.43
N MET A 548 -14.55 -2.78 8.41
CA MET A 548 -13.14 -2.40 8.33
C MET A 548 -12.92 -1.19 7.41
N MET A 549 -13.99 -0.56 6.87
CA MET A 549 -13.87 0.58 5.97
C MET A 549 -13.15 1.76 6.57
N ALA A 550 -11.98 2.06 5.98
CA ALA A 550 -11.13 3.20 6.28
C ALA A 550 -10.35 3.61 5.01
N PRO A 551 -11.04 4.10 3.96
CA PRO A 551 -10.38 4.50 2.73
C PRO A 551 -9.38 5.64 2.99
N GLN A 552 -8.24 5.59 2.30
CA GLN A 552 -7.14 6.55 2.47
C GLN A 552 -6.46 6.92 1.15
N TYR A 553 -6.00 8.16 1.05
CA TYR A 553 -5.16 8.64 -0.06
C TYR A 553 -3.69 8.64 0.37
N VAL A 554 -2.80 8.49 -0.61
CA VAL A 554 -1.36 8.46 -0.38
C VAL A 554 -0.74 9.71 -0.97
N ASN A 555 0.05 10.42 -0.16
CA ASN A 555 0.84 11.55 -0.65
C ASN A 555 1.96 11.07 -1.57
N LYS A 556 2.22 11.83 -2.64
CA LYS A 556 3.24 11.52 -3.64
C LYS A 556 4.64 11.24 -3.07
N ARG A 557 4.96 11.78 -1.88
CA ARG A 557 6.24 11.53 -1.19
C ARG A 557 6.51 10.05 -0.89
N TYR A 558 5.45 9.23 -0.84
CA TYR A 558 5.51 7.79 -0.59
C TYR A 558 5.58 6.95 -1.87
N ILE A 559 5.39 7.57 -3.04
CA ILE A 559 5.54 6.91 -4.33
C ILE A 559 7.03 6.78 -4.59
N ILE A 560 7.48 5.54 -4.78
CA ILE A 560 8.88 5.20 -5.02
C ILE A 560 9.21 5.34 -6.51
N GLY A 561 8.28 4.91 -7.37
CA GLY A 561 8.55 4.82 -8.79
C GLY A 561 7.40 4.29 -9.62
N LYS A 562 7.60 4.27 -10.94
CA LYS A 562 6.66 3.71 -11.91
C LYS A 562 7.23 2.40 -12.50
N PRO A 563 6.49 1.27 -12.48
CA PRO A 563 6.83 0.09 -13.27
C PRO A 563 6.90 0.44 -14.76
N VAL A 564 8.07 0.26 -15.37
CA VAL A 564 8.31 0.55 -16.81
C VAL A 564 8.46 -0.72 -17.64
N TYR A 565 8.93 -1.81 -17.03
CA TYR A 565 9.15 -3.07 -17.73
C TYR A 565 8.84 -4.26 -16.82
N ARG A 566 8.32 -5.35 -17.39
CA ARG A 566 7.99 -6.59 -16.69
C ARG A 566 8.82 -7.74 -17.26
N PHE A 567 9.48 -8.48 -16.39
CA PHE A 567 10.10 -9.76 -16.68
C PHE A 567 9.32 -10.88 -16.00
N TRP A 568 9.26 -12.02 -16.68
CA TRP A 568 8.69 -13.23 -16.12
C TRP A 568 9.78 -14.11 -15.51
N PRO A 569 9.45 -14.89 -14.46
CA PRO A 569 10.35 -15.92 -13.95
C PRO A 569 10.69 -16.92 -15.06
N ALA A 570 11.88 -17.54 -14.96
CA ALA A 570 12.37 -18.47 -15.99
C ALA A 570 11.38 -19.62 -16.29
N THR A 571 10.63 -20.05 -15.27
CA THR A 571 9.57 -21.07 -15.36
C THR A 571 8.39 -20.69 -16.27
N ARG A 572 8.26 -19.41 -16.64
CA ARG A 572 7.18 -18.89 -17.50
C ARG A 572 7.64 -18.53 -18.92
N ARG A 573 8.94 -18.65 -19.25
CA ARG A 573 9.43 -18.36 -20.61
C ARG A 573 8.77 -19.30 -21.63
N GLY A 574 8.25 -18.75 -22.73
CA GLY A 574 7.61 -19.51 -23.82
C GLY A 574 6.18 -20.01 -23.55
N LYS A 575 5.55 -19.63 -22.43
CA LYS A 575 4.18 -20.00 -22.04
C LYS A 575 3.26 -18.78 -21.80
N VAL A 576 3.65 -17.62 -22.33
CA VAL A 576 2.94 -16.34 -22.18
C VAL A 576 2.46 -15.89 -23.53
#